data_AF-A0A2R5FJP0-F1
#
_entry.id   AF-A0A2R5FJP0-F1
#
_cell.length_a   1.000
_cell.length_b   1.000
_cell.length_c   1.000
_cell.angle_alpha   90.00
_cell.angle_beta   90.00
_cell.angle_gamma   90.00
#
_symmetry.space_group_name_H-M   'P 1'
#
loop_
_entity.id
_entity.type
_entity.pdbx_description
1 polymer ?
#
loop_
_entity_poly.entity_id
_entity_poly.type
_entity_poly.pdbx_seq_one_letter_code
_entity_poly.pdbx_strand_id
1 'polypeptide(L)'
;MPKSDRNPLVHGSNLEQKENHRTKYRDVESKKYLSEIRNEYDKWRSANLELAGPTSTPTDQDDAIIATRVEFLSKYKDFLDQQHYAEKFDSRSNLHSSVLEEFLYYLFKDLVRDFGENALIGKSHTFKDIFFVPPKYSEMLKRPYARIEKKDHDFVIGARVSASQTLLTRWFWGSTKAQISSKLLH
;
A
#
# COMPACT_ATOMS: atom_id res chain seq x y z
N MET A 1 -16.52 0.32 -3.74
CA MET A 1 -15.18 0.52 -3.16
C MET A 1 -14.97 2.00 -2.90
N PRO A 2 -14.74 2.43 -1.65
CA PRO A 2 -14.23 3.77 -1.42
C PRO A 2 -12.90 3.88 -2.16
N LYS A 3 -12.73 4.90 -2.99
CA LYS A 3 -11.48 5.17 -3.71
C LYS A 3 -10.38 5.37 -2.66
N SER A 4 -9.64 4.32 -2.34
CA SER A 4 -8.38 4.49 -1.66
C SER A 4 -7.47 5.22 -2.65
N ASP A 5 -6.92 6.37 -2.26
CA ASP A 5 -5.97 7.20 -3.04
C ASP A 5 -4.63 6.49 -3.34
N ARG A 6 -4.63 5.16 -3.42
CA ARG A 6 -3.44 4.35 -3.49
C ARG A 6 -3.50 3.52 -4.75
N ASN A 7 -2.55 3.78 -5.62
CA ASN A 7 -2.33 2.97 -6.80
C ASN A 7 -1.68 1.64 -6.37
N PRO A 8 -2.38 0.49 -6.45
CA PRO A 8 -1.78 -0.80 -6.13
C PRO A 8 -0.83 -1.29 -7.23
N LEU A 9 -0.94 -0.74 -8.45
CA LEU A 9 -0.12 -1.08 -9.62
C LEU A 9 1.12 -0.18 -9.67
N VAL A 10 1.93 -0.26 -8.63
CA VAL A 10 3.07 0.64 -8.39
C VAL A 10 4.17 0.49 -9.43
N HIS A 11 4.41 -0.73 -9.92
CA HIS A 11 5.40 -0.97 -10.97
C HIS A 11 4.89 -0.39 -12.29
N GLY A 12 3.62 -0.64 -12.62
CA GLY A 12 2.99 -0.08 -13.83
C GLY A 12 3.06 1.45 -13.90
N SER A 13 2.83 2.14 -12.78
CA SER A 13 2.98 3.60 -12.72
C SER A 13 4.44 4.07 -12.72
N ASN A 14 5.36 3.30 -12.15
CA ASN A 14 6.79 3.62 -12.27
C ASN A 14 7.26 3.55 -13.73
N LEU A 15 6.78 2.58 -14.51
CA LEU A 15 7.03 2.51 -15.95
C LEU A 15 6.43 3.71 -16.68
N GLU A 16 5.17 4.08 -16.37
CA GLU A 16 4.48 5.20 -17.00
C GLU A 16 5.20 6.55 -16.75
N GLN A 17 5.71 6.74 -15.54
CA GLN A 17 6.51 7.91 -15.19
C GLN A 17 7.84 7.96 -15.95
N LYS A 18 8.47 6.82 -16.24
CA LYS A 18 9.71 6.75 -17.02
C LYS A 18 9.45 7.01 -18.50
N GLU A 19 8.38 6.44 -19.05
CA GLU A 19 7.94 6.65 -20.44
C GLU A 19 7.64 8.13 -20.72
N ASN A 20 7.03 8.81 -19.75
CA ASN A 20 6.65 10.23 -19.86
C ASN A 20 7.67 11.20 -19.25
N HIS A 21 8.88 10.74 -18.93
CA HIS A 21 9.86 11.57 -18.24
C HIS A 21 10.33 12.72 -19.14
N ARG A 22 10.21 13.97 -18.65
CA ARG A 22 10.45 15.18 -19.47
C ARG A 22 11.92 15.36 -19.89
N THR A 23 12.86 14.85 -19.11
CA THR A 23 14.31 15.10 -19.28
C THR A 23 15.20 13.86 -19.35
N LYS A 24 14.70 12.66 -18.99
CA LYS A 24 15.47 11.40 -18.96
C LYS A 24 14.81 10.40 -19.91
N TYR A 25 15.55 9.36 -20.32
CA TYR A 25 15.04 8.26 -21.15
C TYR A 25 14.47 8.70 -22.51
N ARG A 26 15.01 9.79 -23.06
CA ARG A 26 14.54 10.36 -24.33
C ARG A 26 15.25 9.79 -25.55
N ASP A 27 16.37 9.10 -25.35
CA ASP A 27 17.12 8.43 -26.39
C ASP A 27 16.34 7.25 -26.98
N VAL A 28 16.70 6.88 -28.21
CA VAL A 28 16.01 5.85 -28.99
C VAL A 28 16.07 4.49 -28.28
N GLU A 29 17.20 4.18 -27.66
CA GLU A 29 17.41 2.91 -26.95
C GLU A 29 16.58 2.82 -25.68
N SER A 30 16.58 3.85 -24.82
CA SER A 30 15.71 3.86 -23.64
C SER A 30 14.23 3.73 -24.00
N LYS A 31 13.76 4.42 -25.05
CA LYS A 31 12.37 4.29 -25.51
C LYS A 31 12.04 2.89 -26.02
N LYS A 32 12.96 2.28 -26.77
CA LYS A 32 12.82 0.91 -27.24
C LYS A 32 12.70 -0.05 -26.06
N TYR A 33 13.63 0.02 -25.09
CA TYR A 33 13.60 -0.86 -23.94
C TYR A 33 12.38 -0.64 -23.04
N LEU A 34 11.96 0.61 -22.80
CA LEU A 34 10.73 0.87 -22.04
C LEU A 34 9.50 0.28 -22.73
N SER A 35 9.41 0.35 -24.06
CA SER A 35 8.34 -0.28 -24.84
C SER A 35 8.36 -1.82 -24.72
N GLU A 36 9.54 -2.44 -24.82
CA GLU A 36 9.70 -3.89 -24.62
C GLU A 36 9.29 -4.31 -23.21
N ILE A 37 9.74 -3.58 -22.19
CA ILE A 37 9.38 -3.80 -20.79
C ILE A 37 7.88 -3.63 -20.55
N ARG A 38 7.25 -2.61 -21.17
CA ARG A 38 5.81 -2.38 -21.07
C ARG A 38 5.02 -3.57 -21.60
N ASN A 39 5.43 -4.11 -22.76
CA ASN A 39 4.73 -5.24 -23.37
C ASN A 39 4.79 -6.49 -22.48
N GLU A 40 5.96 -6.80 -21.89
CA GLU A 40 6.08 -7.94 -20.96
C GLU A 40 5.38 -7.68 -19.63
N TYR A 41 5.41 -6.43 -19.14
CA TYR A 41 4.64 -6.02 -17.97
C TYR A 41 3.13 -6.25 -18.17
N ASP A 42 2.58 -5.85 -19.30
CA ASP A 42 1.14 -5.96 -19.57
C ASP A 42 0.69 -7.43 -19.66
N LYS A 43 1.55 -8.33 -20.18
CA LYS A 43 1.33 -9.78 -20.12
C LYS A 43 1.33 -10.29 -18.68
N TRP A 44 2.35 -9.93 -17.90
CA TRP A 44 2.48 -10.34 -16.49
C TRP A 44 1.30 -9.85 -15.64
N ARG A 45 0.90 -8.59 -15.82
CA ARG A 45 -0.26 -7.97 -15.19
C ARG A 45 -1.54 -8.71 -15.55
N SER A 46 -1.79 -8.93 -16.85
CA SER A 46 -3.03 -9.56 -17.31
C SER A 46 -3.17 -10.98 -16.76
N ALA A 47 -2.11 -11.78 -16.84
CA ALA A 47 -2.09 -13.14 -16.29
C ALA A 47 -2.37 -13.17 -14.78
N ASN A 48 -1.84 -12.22 -14.01
CA ASN A 48 -2.11 -12.12 -12.58
C ASN A 48 -3.54 -11.64 -12.24
N LEU A 49 -4.13 -10.79 -13.08
CA LEU A 49 -5.50 -10.30 -12.90
C LEU A 49 -6.55 -11.36 -13.26
N GLU A 50 -6.27 -12.18 -14.27
CA GLU A 50 -7.11 -13.30 -14.70
C GLU A 50 -7.13 -14.44 -13.66
N LEU A 51 -5.99 -14.68 -13.00
CA LEU A 51 -5.90 -15.68 -11.95
C LEU A 51 -6.61 -15.19 -10.68
N ALA A 52 -7.60 -15.96 -10.22
CA ALA A 52 -8.38 -15.67 -9.02
C ALA A 52 -7.92 -16.53 -7.84
N GLY A 53 -7.93 -15.94 -6.65
CA GLY A 53 -7.54 -16.58 -5.40
C GLY A 53 -6.04 -16.48 -5.10
N PRO A 54 -5.60 -16.98 -3.93
CA PRO A 54 -6.41 -17.57 -2.87
C PRO A 54 -7.35 -16.59 -2.15
N THR A 55 -8.38 -17.12 -1.49
CA THR A 55 -9.42 -16.38 -0.74
C THR A 55 -9.35 -16.69 0.76
N SER A 56 -10.22 -16.08 1.58
CA SER A 56 -10.28 -16.39 3.03
C SER A 56 -10.66 -17.84 3.33
N THR A 57 -11.32 -18.51 2.39
CA THR A 57 -11.67 -19.93 2.46
C THR A 57 -10.60 -20.73 1.71
N PRO A 58 -9.85 -21.60 2.40
CA PRO A 58 -8.83 -22.42 1.77
C PRO A 58 -9.41 -23.41 0.76
N THR A 59 -8.68 -23.66 -0.32
CA THR A 59 -9.04 -24.66 -1.33
C THR A 59 -7.83 -25.53 -1.70
N ASP A 60 -8.09 -26.74 -2.21
CA ASP A 60 -7.03 -27.64 -2.69
C ASP A 60 -6.24 -27.08 -3.90
N GLN A 61 -6.68 -25.97 -4.48
CA GLN A 61 -6.02 -25.29 -5.61
C GLN A 61 -5.10 -24.15 -5.17
N ASP A 62 -5.11 -23.76 -3.88
CA ASP A 62 -4.40 -22.57 -3.41
C ASP A 62 -2.89 -22.66 -3.65
N ASP A 63 -2.28 -23.83 -3.37
CA ASP A 63 -0.86 -24.07 -3.61
C ASP A 63 -0.51 -23.95 -5.10
N ALA A 64 -1.35 -24.48 -5.98
CA ALA A 64 -1.16 -24.39 -7.42
C ALA A 64 -1.29 -22.94 -7.91
N ILE A 65 -2.28 -22.19 -7.41
CA ILE A 65 -2.47 -20.77 -7.74
C ILE A 65 -1.25 -19.95 -7.30
N ILE A 66 -0.75 -20.15 -6.07
CA ILE A 66 0.44 -19.46 -5.55
C ILE A 66 1.65 -19.80 -6.41
N ALA A 67 1.86 -21.09 -6.73
CA ALA A 67 2.97 -21.52 -7.59
C ALA A 67 2.91 -20.87 -8.97
N THR A 68 1.72 -20.80 -9.59
CA THR A 68 1.53 -20.11 -10.89
C THR A 68 1.85 -18.62 -10.79
N ARG A 69 1.44 -17.92 -9.72
CA ARG A 69 1.81 -16.51 -9.51
C ARG A 69 3.33 -16.34 -9.39
N VAL A 70 4.00 -17.22 -8.66
CA VAL A 70 5.47 -17.22 -8.52
C VAL A 70 6.14 -17.48 -9.87
N GLU A 71 5.60 -18.39 -10.68
CA GLU A 71 6.11 -18.64 -12.04
C GLU A 71 6.00 -17.39 -12.93
N PHE A 72 4.86 -16.67 -12.87
CA PHE A 72 4.69 -15.40 -13.58
C PHE A 72 5.70 -14.35 -13.12
N LEU A 73 5.91 -14.23 -11.80
CA LEU A 73 6.94 -13.34 -11.24
C LEU A 73 8.33 -13.69 -11.75
N SER A 74 8.73 -14.96 -11.66
CA SER A 74 10.06 -15.40 -12.08
C SER A 74 10.30 -15.10 -13.55
N LYS A 75 9.35 -15.46 -14.44
CA LYS A 75 9.46 -15.16 -15.88
C LYS A 75 9.64 -13.67 -16.15
N TYR A 76 8.88 -12.82 -15.46
CA TYR A 76 8.99 -11.37 -15.64
C TYR A 76 10.30 -10.80 -15.09
N LYS A 77 10.77 -11.29 -13.93
CA LYS A 77 12.05 -10.87 -13.36
C LYS A 77 13.22 -11.34 -14.22
N ASP A 78 13.22 -12.57 -14.70
CA ASP A 78 14.25 -13.10 -15.59
C ASP A 78 14.34 -12.29 -16.90
N PHE A 79 13.20 -11.82 -17.40
CA PHE A 79 13.17 -10.88 -18.53
C PHE A 79 13.79 -9.51 -18.18
N LEU A 80 13.41 -8.92 -17.04
CA LEU A 80 13.92 -7.63 -16.61
C LEU A 80 15.41 -7.65 -16.22
N ASP A 81 15.91 -8.78 -15.72
CA ASP A 81 17.29 -8.96 -15.27
C ASP A 81 18.27 -9.20 -16.43
N GLN A 82 17.79 -9.19 -17.69
CA GLN A 82 18.67 -9.19 -18.86
C GLN A 82 19.61 -7.98 -18.83
N GLN A 83 20.89 -8.23 -19.14
CA GLN A 83 21.99 -7.29 -18.92
C GLN A 83 21.73 -5.90 -19.52
N HIS A 84 21.22 -5.82 -20.75
CA HIS A 84 20.99 -4.55 -21.44
C HIS A 84 19.90 -3.69 -20.79
N TYR A 85 18.92 -4.30 -20.10
CA TYR A 85 17.94 -3.54 -19.31
C TYR A 85 18.54 -3.09 -17.98
N ALA A 86 19.24 -3.99 -17.27
CA ALA A 86 19.84 -3.71 -15.97
C ALA A 86 20.92 -2.62 -16.03
N GLU A 87 21.72 -2.59 -17.09
CA GLU A 87 22.74 -1.55 -17.31
C GLU A 87 22.12 -0.20 -17.69
N LYS A 88 21.03 -0.20 -18.46
CA LYS A 88 20.38 1.02 -18.92
C LYS A 88 19.54 1.68 -17.83
N PHE A 89 18.89 0.89 -16.98
CA PHE A 89 18.06 1.35 -15.89
C PHE A 89 18.70 0.97 -14.56
N ASP A 90 19.52 1.88 -14.00
CA ASP A 90 20.19 1.71 -12.69
C ASP A 90 19.25 1.04 -11.68
N SER A 91 19.75 0.04 -10.96
CA SER A 91 19.14 -0.60 -9.79
C SER A 91 18.41 0.36 -8.83
N ARG A 92 18.89 1.61 -8.71
CA ARG A 92 18.28 2.68 -7.89
C ARG A 92 17.05 3.34 -8.50
N SER A 93 16.64 2.95 -9.70
CA SER A 93 15.52 3.54 -10.43
C SER A 93 14.13 3.05 -9.97
N ASN A 94 14.07 2.24 -8.90
CA ASN A 94 12.88 1.56 -8.40
C ASN A 94 12.24 0.57 -9.39
N LEU A 95 12.93 0.21 -10.48
CA LEU A 95 12.40 -0.73 -11.46
C LEU A 95 12.18 -2.11 -10.82
N HIS A 96 13.22 -2.72 -10.23
CA HIS A 96 13.13 -4.06 -9.64
C HIS A 96 12.38 -4.10 -8.30
N SER A 97 12.56 -3.09 -7.44
CA SER A 97 11.92 -3.08 -6.11
C SER A 97 10.40 -3.00 -6.20
N SER A 98 9.86 -2.23 -7.15
CA SER A 98 8.41 -2.09 -7.33
C SER A 98 7.74 -3.33 -7.92
N VAL A 99 8.48 -4.21 -8.61
CA VAL A 99 7.93 -5.50 -9.09
C VAL A 99 7.46 -6.35 -7.93
N LEU A 100 8.27 -6.47 -6.87
CA LEU A 100 7.92 -7.25 -5.69
C LEU A 100 6.74 -6.62 -4.94
N GLU A 101 6.70 -5.30 -4.84
CA GLU A 101 5.59 -4.58 -4.21
C GLU A 101 4.26 -4.85 -4.93
N GLU A 102 4.24 -4.77 -6.26
CA GLU A 102 3.06 -5.07 -7.08
C GLU A 102 2.73 -6.58 -7.07
N PHE A 103 3.72 -7.45 -7.00
CA PHE A 103 3.50 -8.89 -6.84
C PHE A 103 2.76 -9.23 -5.55
N LEU A 104 3.15 -8.61 -4.42
CA LEU A 104 2.45 -8.80 -3.16
C LEU A 104 0.99 -8.35 -3.25
N TYR A 105 0.70 -7.31 -4.03
CA TYR A 105 -0.69 -6.95 -4.30
C TYR A 105 -1.45 -8.09 -4.99
N TYR A 106 -0.91 -8.68 -6.06
CA TYR A 106 -1.56 -9.81 -6.73
C TYR A 106 -1.73 -11.05 -5.84
N LEU A 107 -0.76 -11.32 -4.97
CA LEU A 107 -0.80 -12.44 -4.05
C LEU A 107 -1.93 -12.32 -3.02
N PHE A 108 -2.23 -11.08 -2.57
CA PHE A 108 -3.16 -10.85 -1.47
C PHE A 108 -4.47 -10.14 -1.87
N LYS A 109 -4.64 -9.71 -3.14
CA LYS A 109 -5.82 -8.92 -3.57
C LYS A 109 -7.15 -9.60 -3.27
N ASP A 110 -7.24 -10.91 -3.49
CA ASP A 110 -8.50 -11.65 -3.36
C ASP A 110 -8.76 -11.97 -1.87
N LEU A 111 -7.73 -12.41 -1.14
CA LEU A 111 -7.79 -12.59 0.31
C LEU A 111 -8.23 -11.31 1.05
N VAL A 112 -7.63 -10.16 0.71
CA VAL A 112 -7.95 -8.89 1.36
C VAL A 112 -9.35 -8.41 1.04
N ARG A 113 -9.84 -8.68 -0.18
CA ARG A 113 -11.22 -8.35 -0.58
C ARG A 113 -12.26 -9.07 0.30
N ASP A 114 -11.94 -10.26 0.81
CA ASP A 114 -12.84 -11.04 1.66
C ASP A 114 -12.92 -10.50 3.11
N PHE A 115 -11.89 -9.79 3.59
CA PHE A 115 -11.86 -9.24 4.95
C PHE A 115 -12.76 -8.01 5.16
N GLY A 116 -13.30 -7.42 4.08
CA GLY A 116 -14.30 -6.35 4.14
C GLY A 116 -13.79 -4.96 3.72
N GLU A 117 -14.69 -3.99 3.70
CA GLU A 117 -14.50 -2.69 3.03
C GLU A 117 -13.44 -1.78 3.65
N ASN A 118 -13.08 -2.01 4.91
CA ASN A 118 -12.09 -1.21 5.64
C ASN A 118 -10.66 -1.75 5.52
N ALA A 119 -10.49 -2.87 4.81
CA ALA A 119 -9.18 -3.45 4.61
C ALA A 119 -8.32 -2.57 3.67
N LEU A 120 -7.04 -2.49 3.99
CA LEU A 120 -6.02 -1.73 3.28
C LEU A 120 -5.01 -2.71 2.71
N ILE A 121 -4.63 -2.52 1.44
CA ILE A 121 -3.58 -3.29 0.76
C ILE A 121 -2.69 -2.34 -0.05
N GLY A 122 -1.39 -2.63 -0.07
CA GLY A 122 -0.39 -1.87 -0.83
C GLY A 122 0.37 -0.85 0.02
N LYS A 123 1.08 0.07 -0.65
CA LYS A 123 1.92 1.08 0.01
C LYS A 123 1.16 1.89 1.04
N SER A 124 1.72 2.06 2.24
CA SER A 124 1.07 2.80 3.31
C SER A 124 2.02 3.46 4.28
N HIS A 125 1.56 4.57 4.84
CA HIS A 125 2.03 5.08 6.11
C HIS A 125 1.31 4.34 7.24
N THR A 126 2.04 3.71 8.15
CA THR A 126 1.50 3.06 9.34
C THR A 126 1.62 3.99 10.55
N PHE A 127 0.72 3.82 11.51
CA PHE A 127 0.83 4.49 12.81
C PHE A 127 2.05 3.93 13.55
N LYS A 128 2.94 4.82 14.01
CA LYS A 128 4.08 4.45 14.85
C LYS A 128 3.85 4.86 16.30
N ASP A 129 3.58 6.15 16.53
CA ASP A 129 3.43 6.68 17.88
C ASP A 129 2.58 7.97 17.90
N ILE A 130 2.15 8.37 19.09
CA ILE A 130 1.45 9.63 19.37
C ILE A 130 2.12 10.41 20.51
N PHE A 131 2.46 11.66 20.23
CA PHE A 131 3.08 12.57 21.20
C PHE A 131 2.17 13.74 21.51
N PHE A 132 2.16 14.21 22.76
CA PHE A 132 1.45 15.43 23.16
C PHE A 132 2.46 16.53 23.44
N VAL A 133 2.57 17.50 22.53
CA VAL A 133 3.63 18.52 22.56
C VAL A 133 3.01 19.92 22.60
N PRO A 134 2.51 20.37 23.76
CA PRO A 134 2.00 21.72 23.95
C PRO A 134 3.15 22.75 23.82
N PRO A 135 2.91 23.94 23.24
CA PRO A 135 3.95 24.96 23.13
C PRO A 135 4.29 25.63 24.48
N LYS A 136 3.39 25.55 25.47
CA LYS A 136 3.56 26.04 26.85
C LYS A 136 2.46 25.49 27.77
N TYR A 137 2.68 25.54 29.09
CA TYR A 137 1.74 25.01 30.09
C TYR A 137 0.31 25.56 29.97
N SER A 138 0.15 26.86 29.72
CA SER A 138 -1.19 27.49 29.59
C SER A 138 -2.02 26.95 28.42
N GLU A 139 -1.37 26.29 27.46
CA GLU A 139 -2.02 25.73 26.27
C GLU A 139 -2.46 24.28 26.50
N MET A 140 -1.89 23.56 27.48
CA MET A 140 -2.17 22.14 27.73
C MET A 140 -3.65 21.80 27.92
N LEU A 141 -4.43 22.76 28.45
CA LEU A 141 -5.86 22.57 28.73
C LEU A 141 -6.78 23.05 27.60
N LYS A 142 -6.24 23.64 26.52
CA LYS A 142 -7.05 24.16 25.40
C LYS A 142 -7.31 23.13 24.32
N ARG A 143 -6.32 22.25 24.06
CA ARG A 143 -6.45 21.11 23.15
C ARG A 143 -5.34 20.07 23.44
N PRO A 144 -5.43 18.83 22.93
CA PRO A 144 -4.46 17.78 23.24
C PRO A 144 -3.03 18.07 22.74
N TYR A 145 -2.86 18.82 21.66
CA TYR A 145 -1.56 18.99 20.98
C TYR A 145 -0.93 17.66 20.54
N ALA A 146 -1.78 16.71 20.11
CA ALA A 146 -1.36 15.42 19.56
C ALA A 146 -0.58 15.59 18.25
N ARG A 147 0.55 14.91 18.15
CA ARG A 147 1.34 14.69 16.95
C ARG A 147 1.39 13.20 16.67
N ILE A 148 1.02 12.82 15.45
CA ILE A 148 1.04 11.42 15.03
C ILE A 148 2.31 11.18 14.23
N GLU A 149 3.18 10.31 14.73
CA GLU A 149 4.32 9.82 13.97
C GLU A 149 3.87 8.66 13.07
N LYS A 150 4.30 8.72 11.81
CA LYS A 150 3.99 7.73 10.79
C LYS A 150 5.26 7.11 10.25
N LYS A 151 5.20 5.83 9.87
CA LYS A 151 6.30 5.13 9.22
C LYS A 151 5.90 4.69 7.82
N ASP A 152 6.81 4.86 6.87
CA ASP A 152 6.63 4.44 5.49
C ASP A 152 6.94 2.95 5.34
N HIS A 153 6.04 2.24 4.69
CA HIS A 153 6.19 0.84 4.34
C HIS A 153 5.87 0.65 2.87
N ASP A 154 6.70 -0.12 2.17
CA ASP A 154 6.50 -0.44 0.76
C ASP A 154 5.22 -1.27 0.55
N PHE A 155 4.90 -2.17 1.48
CA PHE A 155 3.66 -2.94 1.42
C PHE A 155 3.04 -3.13 2.81
N VAL A 156 1.72 -2.94 2.91
CA VAL A 156 0.94 -3.13 4.13
C VAL A 156 -0.36 -3.84 3.80
N ILE A 157 -0.71 -4.82 4.64
CA ILE A 157 -2.07 -5.33 4.79
C ILE A 157 -2.55 -4.85 6.16
N GLY A 158 -3.69 -4.17 6.22
CA GLY A 158 -4.18 -3.64 7.49
C GLY A 158 -5.61 -3.13 7.41
N ALA A 159 -6.01 -2.33 8.38
CA ALA A 159 -7.33 -1.71 8.43
C ALA A 159 -7.20 -0.20 8.68
N ARG A 160 -8.13 0.57 8.11
CA ARG A 160 -8.21 2.01 8.40
C ARG A 160 -8.90 2.24 9.74
N VAL A 161 -8.19 2.87 10.67
CA VAL A 161 -8.77 3.31 11.96
C VAL A 161 -8.90 4.83 11.95
N SER A 162 -10.09 5.33 12.32
CA SER A 162 -10.34 6.74 12.56
C SER A 162 -10.49 6.97 14.06
N ALA A 163 -9.70 7.89 14.62
CA ALA A 163 -9.76 8.26 16.02
C ALA A 163 -9.86 9.78 16.15
N SER A 164 -10.70 10.25 17.07
CA SER A 164 -10.82 11.66 17.43
C SER A 164 -10.49 11.85 18.90
N GLN A 165 -9.98 13.02 19.25
CA GLN A 165 -9.60 13.36 20.63
C GLN A 165 -10.22 14.69 21.02
N THR A 166 -10.78 14.72 22.22
CA THR A 166 -11.42 15.91 22.80
C THR A 166 -10.94 16.05 24.23
N LEU A 167 -10.61 17.26 24.67
CA LEU A 167 -10.36 17.52 26.09
C LEU A 167 -11.69 17.55 26.85
N LEU A 168 -11.79 16.72 27.87
CA LEU A 168 -12.93 16.74 28.80
C LEU A 168 -12.53 17.53 30.04
N THR A 169 -13.04 18.75 30.17
CA THR A 169 -12.99 19.50 31.42
C THR A 169 -14.17 19.07 32.30
N ARG A 170 -13.98 18.00 33.07
CA ARG A 170 -14.98 17.58 34.06
C ARG A 170 -14.71 18.32 35.38
N TRP A 171 -15.60 19.25 35.74
CA TRP A 171 -15.62 19.81 37.09
C TRP A 171 -16.11 18.72 38.05
N PHE A 172 -15.19 18.05 38.74
CA PHE A 172 -15.55 17.22 39.89
C PHE A 172 -15.79 18.16 41.08
N TRP A 173 -17.05 18.59 41.25
CA TRP A 173 -17.53 19.00 42.56
C TRP A 173 -18.06 17.76 43.26
N GLY A 174 -17.70 17.58 44.53
CA GLY A 174 -18.00 16.38 45.30
C GLY A 174 -19.50 16.08 45.42
N SER A 175 -19.76 14.79 45.60
CA SER A 175 -21.01 14.13 46.02
C SER A 175 -21.96 13.61 44.92
N THR A 176 -22.04 12.27 44.94
CA THR A 176 -23.14 11.34 44.60
C THR A 176 -23.71 11.22 43.18
N LYS A 177 -23.68 9.95 42.70
CA LYS A 177 -24.52 9.23 41.73
C LYS A 177 -24.73 9.87 40.35
N ALA A 178 -24.35 9.14 39.29
CA ALA A 178 -25.28 8.37 38.45
C ALA A 178 -24.72 8.00 37.05
N GLN A 179 -25.15 6.81 36.63
CA GLN A 179 -25.51 6.38 35.26
C GLN A 179 -24.43 6.29 34.17
N ILE A 180 -24.14 5.03 33.84
CA ILE A 180 -23.64 4.61 32.54
C ILE A 180 -24.80 4.74 31.53
N SER A 181 -24.67 5.62 30.54
CA SER A 181 -25.47 5.60 29.32
C SER A 181 -24.57 5.18 28.17
N SER A 182 -24.81 3.96 27.69
CA SER A 182 -24.38 3.49 26.38
C SER A 182 -25.20 4.21 25.32
N LYS A 183 -24.53 4.74 24.29
CA LYS A 183 -25.13 4.98 22.98
C LYS A 183 -24.28 4.30 21.93
N LEU A 184 -24.73 3.11 21.53
CA LEU A 184 -24.49 2.61 20.18
C LEU A 184 -25.08 3.60 19.18
N LEU A 185 -24.35 3.89 18.11
CA LEU A 185 -24.88 4.55 16.93
C LEU A 185 -25.02 3.49 15.83
N HIS A 186 -26.23 3.44 15.28
CA HIS A 186 -26.63 2.72 14.07
C HIS A 186 -25.87 3.22 12.83
#